data_AF-A0A7W1KZG1-F1
#
_entry.id   AF-A0A7W1KZG1-F1
#
_cell.length_a   1.000
_cell.length_b   1.000
_cell.length_c   1.000
_cell.angle_alpha   90.00
_cell.angle_beta   90.00
_cell.angle_gamma   90.00
#
_symmetry.space_group_name_H-M   'P 1'
#
loop_
_entity.id
_entity.type
_entity.pdbx_description
1 polymer ?
#
loop_
_entity_poly.entity_id
_entity_poly.type
_entity_poly.pdbx_seq_one_letter_code
_entity_poly.pdbx_strand_id
1 'polypeptide(L)'
;MHAASSLYRRHRFPSEIISHAVWLYFRFALSYRDVEEILRVRGVIVTYEAIREWCLKFGQTYANGLRRRRPRPGDKWHLDEVFIKINGKDHYLWRAVDQDGNVLDIMVQSRRDKKAAKRFFRKLLKGLRYVPRVIITDKLRSYGAAKAEVMPGVEHRRHKGLNNRAENSHQPTRVREKVMRRFKSAGHAQRFLSAFGIIASHFKPRRHLLTAEQYREEMQTRFGTWAEVSCFQMAA
;
A
#
# COMPACT_ATOMS: atom_id res chain seq x y z
N MET A 1 -28.10 5.42 7.64
CA MET A 1 -28.18 5.13 6.19
C MET A 1 -27.80 6.32 5.27
N HIS A 2 -27.00 7.33 5.67
CA HIS A 2 -26.76 8.53 4.83
C HIS A 2 -25.32 8.76 4.30
N ALA A 3 -24.35 7.87 4.52
CA ALA A 3 -22.96 8.12 4.09
C ALA A 3 -22.62 7.66 2.66
N ALA A 4 -23.33 6.64 2.11
CA ALA A 4 -23.00 6.04 0.81
C ALA A 4 -23.28 6.97 -0.39
N SER A 5 -24.23 7.91 -0.26
CA SER A 5 -24.76 8.74 -1.37
C SER A 5 -23.77 9.77 -1.93
N SER A 6 -22.73 10.19 -1.19
CA SER A 6 -21.85 11.27 -1.67
C SER A 6 -20.66 10.78 -2.51
N LEU A 7 -20.07 9.61 -2.19
CA LEU A 7 -18.78 9.21 -2.75
C LEU A 7 -18.86 8.89 -4.24
N TYR A 8 -19.94 8.23 -4.67
CA TYR A 8 -20.15 7.81 -6.05
C TYR A 8 -21.11 8.72 -6.83
N ARG A 9 -21.47 9.88 -6.26
CA ARG A 9 -22.42 10.79 -6.89
C ARG A 9 -21.96 11.14 -8.31
N ARG A 10 -22.90 11.07 -9.27
CA ARG A 10 -22.70 11.32 -10.71
C ARG A 10 -21.88 10.26 -11.47
N HIS A 11 -21.64 9.08 -10.91
CA HIS A 11 -21.10 7.97 -11.70
C HIS A 11 -22.22 7.16 -12.34
N ARG A 12 -22.03 6.80 -13.62
CA ARG A 12 -22.95 5.95 -14.38
C ARG A 12 -22.98 4.51 -13.86
N PHE A 13 -21.85 4.03 -13.34
CA PHE A 13 -21.72 2.65 -12.87
C PHE A 13 -22.02 2.55 -11.37
N PRO A 14 -22.72 1.48 -10.94
CA PRO A 14 -22.90 1.15 -9.54
C PRO A 14 -21.57 1.09 -8.77
N SER A 15 -21.62 1.43 -7.48
CA SER A 15 -20.45 1.41 -6.58
C SER A 15 -19.75 0.06 -6.54
N GLU A 16 -20.49 -1.01 -6.73
CA GLU A 16 -20.10 -2.41 -6.81
C GLU A 16 -19.07 -2.63 -7.90
N ILE A 17 -19.40 -2.18 -9.11
CA ILE A 17 -18.56 -2.34 -10.30
C ILE A 17 -17.29 -1.50 -10.16
N ILE A 18 -17.43 -0.27 -9.69
CA ILE A 18 -16.29 0.64 -9.48
C ILE A 18 -15.36 0.08 -8.41
N SER A 19 -15.91 -0.34 -7.27
CA SER A 19 -15.17 -0.94 -6.16
C SER A 19 -14.45 -2.21 -6.62
N HIS A 20 -15.11 -3.07 -7.38
CA HIS A 20 -14.53 -4.29 -7.93
C HIS A 20 -13.38 -3.99 -8.91
N ALA A 21 -13.54 -3.04 -9.82
CA ALA A 21 -12.51 -2.64 -10.77
C ALA A 21 -11.25 -2.11 -10.05
N VAL A 22 -11.45 -1.24 -9.06
CA VAL A 22 -10.36 -0.69 -8.24
C VAL A 22 -9.68 -1.79 -7.42
N TRP A 23 -10.47 -2.71 -6.85
CA TRP A 23 -9.95 -3.88 -6.14
C TRP A 23 -9.06 -4.73 -7.05
N LEU A 24 -9.55 -5.13 -8.23
CA LEU A 24 -8.79 -5.92 -9.20
C LEU A 24 -7.45 -5.25 -9.53
N TYR A 25 -7.49 -3.96 -9.85
CA TYR A 25 -6.30 -3.20 -10.25
C TYR A 25 -5.25 -3.10 -9.14
N PHE A 26 -5.64 -2.86 -7.88
CA PHE A 26 -4.68 -2.72 -6.78
C PHE A 26 -4.30 -4.06 -6.15
N ARG A 27 -5.13 -5.09 -6.26
CA ARG A 27 -4.86 -6.42 -5.68
C ARG A 27 -3.97 -7.29 -6.56
N PHE A 28 -4.18 -7.23 -7.87
CA PHE A 28 -3.50 -8.08 -8.84
C PHE A 28 -2.55 -7.28 -9.71
N ALA A 29 -1.62 -7.97 -10.38
CA ALA A 29 -0.67 -7.35 -11.29
C ALA A 29 -1.30 -7.09 -12.67
N LEU A 30 -2.50 -6.50 -12.70
CA LEU A 30 -3.31 -6.29 -13.91
C LEU A 30 -3.12 -4.89 -14.50
N SER A 31 -3.03 -4.77 -15.81
CA SER A 31 -3.14 -3.49 -16.52
C SER A 31 -4.59 -2.97 -16.47
N TYR A 32 -4.82 -1.69 -16.82
CA TYR A 32 -6.20 -1.19 -16.93
C TYR A 32 -7.00 -1.89 -18.03
N ARG A 33 -6.32 -2.33 -19.09
CA ARG A 33 -6.93 -3.08 -20.21
C ARG A 33 -7.30 -4.50 -19.78
N ASP A 34 -6.49 -5.12 -18.92
CA ASP A 34 -6.81 -6.45 -18.38
C ASP A 34 -8.07 -6.37 -17.49
N VAL A 35 -8.21 -5.30 -16.70
CA VAL A 35 -9.43 -5.07 -15.89
C VAL A 35 -10.65 -4.79 -16.78
N GLU A 36 -10.48 -4.01 -17.85
CA GLU A 36 -11.52 -3.80 -18.87
C GLU A 36 -11.99 -5.12 -19.49
N GLU A 37 -11.06 -5.99 -19.87
CA GLU A 37 -11.35 -7.31 -20.45
C GLU A 37 -12.06 -8.23 -19.45
N ILE A 38 -11.57 -8.29 -18.20
CA ILE A 38 -12.22 -9.08 -17.13
C ILE A 38 -13.66 -8.61 -16.89
N LEU A 39 -13.90 -7.29 -16.89
CA LEU A 39 -15.25 -6.73 -16.73
C LEU A 39 -16.13 -7.00 -17.95
N ARG A 40 -15.54 -6.99 -19.17
CA ARG A 40 -16.25 -7.30 -20.41
C ARG A 40 -16.82 -8.72 -20.40
N VAL A 41 -16.06 -9.71 -19.94
CA VAL A 41 -16.51 -11.11 -19.79
C VAL A 41 -17.72 -11.22 -18.86
N ARG A 42 -17.89 -10.27 -17.94
CA ARG A 42 -19.03 -10.19 -17.01
C ARG A 42 -20.18 -9.31 -17.53
N GLY A 43 -20.16 -8.93 -18.81
CA GLY A 43 -21.19 -8.09 -19.43
C GLY A 43 -21.08 -6.59 -19.10
N VAL A 44 -20.00 -6.15 -18.44
CA VAL A 44 -19.78 -4.75 -18.07
C VAL A 44 -18.96 -4.06 -19.16
N ILE A 45 -19.62 -3.17 -19.92
CA ILE A 45 -18.99 -2.40 -21.01
C ILE A 45 -18.45 -1.08 -20.45
N VAL A 46 -17.16 -1.03 -20.16
CA VAL A 46 -16.44 0.15 -19.66
C VAL A 46 -15.10 0.28 -20.37
N THR A 47 -14.59 1.50 -20.52
CA THR A 47 -13.26 1.73 -21.11
C THR A 47 -12.14 1.63 -20.08
N TYR A 48 -10.93 1.28 -20.50
CA TYR A 48 -9.77 1.31 -19.61
C TYR A 48 -9.47 2.71 -19.04
N GLU A 49 -9.81 3.80 -19.76
CA GLU A 49 -9.70 5.17 -19.26
C GLU A 49 -10.64 5.43 -18.09
N ALA A 50 -11.88 4.94 -18.15
CA ALA A 50 -12.82 5.08 -17.04
C ALA A 50 -12.32 4.32 -15.80
N ILE A 51 -11.77 3.11 -15.97
CA ILE A 51 -11.13 2.35 -14.89
C ILE A 51 -9.94 3.12 -14.30
N ARG A 52 -9.11 3.74 -15.16
CA ARG A 52 -8.00 4.58 -14.72
C ARG A 52 -8.48 5.76 -13.87
N GLU A 53 -9.52 6.48 -14.30
CA GLU A 53 -10.11 7.59 -13.54
C GLU A 53 -10.68 7.12 -12.21
N TRP A 54 -11.33 5.95 -12.16
CA TRP A 54 -11.78 5.36 -10.91
C TRP A 54 -10.62 5.03 -9.97
N CYS A 55 -9.55 4.42 -10.47
CA CYS A 55 -8.37 4.11 -9.65
C CYS A 55 -7.70 5.37 -9.10
N LEU A 56 -7.65 6.46 -9.89
CA LEU A 56 -7.13 7.75 -9.46
C LEU A 56 -8.01 8.42 -8.40
N LYS A 57 -9.34 8.41 -8.61
CA LYS A 57 -10.31 9.05 -7.71
C LYS A 57 -10.49 8.30 -6.39
N PHE A 58 -10.60 6.98 -6.47
CA PHE A 58 -11.05 6.15 -5.34
C PHE A 58 -9.93 5.39 -4.63
N GLY A 59 -8.84 5.05 -5.33
CA GLY A 59 -7.77 4.20 -4.77
C GLY A 59 -7.22 4.73 -3.45
N GLN A 60 -6.89 6.03 -3.39
CA GLN A 60 -6.37 6.63 -2.15
C GLN A 60 -7.46 6.75 -1.08
N THR A 61 -8.71 7.01 -1.45
CA THR A 61 -9.84 7.10 -0.53
C THR A 61 -10.09 5.76 0.16
N TYR A 62 -10.15 4.67 -0.60
CA TYR A 62 -10.30 3.31 -0.03
C TYR A 62 -9.11 2.94 0.83
N ALA A 63 -7.88 3.19 0.36
CA ALA A 63 -6.67 2.94 1.15
C ALA A 63 -6.68 3.72 2.48
N ASN A 64 -7.16 4.97 2.50
CA ASN A 64 -7.30 5.73 3.73
C ASN A 64 -8.39 5.13 4.65
N GLY A 65 -9.50 4.68 4.08
CA GLY A 65 -10.56 3.97 4.82
C GLY A 65 -10.04 2.71 5.51
N LEU A 66 -9.29 1.88 4.78
CA LEU A 66 -8.63 0.68 5.31
C LEU A 66 -7.60 1.05 6.38
N ARG A 67 -6.78 2.07 6.15
CA ARG A 67 -5.77 2.53 7.11
C ARG A 67 -6.37 3.02 8.43
N ARG A 68 -7.59 3.56 8.42
CA ARG A 68 -8.28 3.99 9.66
C ARG A 68 -8.89 2.82 10.44
N ARG A 69 -9.33 1.77 9.75
CA ARG A 69 -9.96 0.58 10.35
C ARG A 69 -8.97 -0.49 10.77
N ARG A 70 -7.74 -0.47 10.24
CA ARG A 70 -6.73 -1.45 10.60
C ARG A 70 -6.40 -1.37 12.10
N PRO A 71 -6.19 -2.51 12.78
CA PRO A 71 -5.60 -2.52 14.11
C PRO A 71 -4.25 -1.80 14.14
N ARG A 72 -3.83 -1.35 15.32
CA ARG A 72 -2.50 -0.75 15.50
C ARG A 72 -1.42 -1.73 14.99
N PRO A 73 -0.59 -1.32 14.02
CA PRO A 73 0.51 -2.16 13.55
C PRO A 73 1.54 -2.40 14.64
N GLY A 74 2.42 -3.37 14.40
CA GLY A 74 3.48 -3.73 15.33
C GLY A 74 4.44 -2.61 15.72
N ASP A 75 5.15 -2.82 16.82
CA ASP A 75 6.11 -1.88 17.42
C ASP A 75 7.57 -2.14 16.98
N LYS A 76 7.83 -3.21 16.23
CA LYS A 76 9.12 -3.50 15.58
C LYS A 76 9.02 -3.09 14.12
N TRP A 77 9.77 -2.06 13.74
CA TRP A 77 9.75 -1.53 12.37
C TRP A 77 10.95 -2.02 11.59
N HIS A 78 10.71 -2.56 10.40
CA HIS A 78 11.74 -2.85 9.40
C HIS A 78 11.66 -1.79 8.31
N LEU A 79 12.77 -1.11 8.04
CA LEU A 79 12.85 -0.06 7.03
C LEU A 79 13.94 -0.37 6.03
N ASP A 80 13.60 -0.19 4.77
CA ASP A 80 14.52 -0.40 3.67
C ASP A 80 14.20 0.55 2.52
N GLU A 81 15.19 0.76 1.66
CA GLU A 81 15.05 1.57 0.47
C GLU A 81 15.51 0.83 -0.77
N VAL A 82 14.71 0.94 -1.83
CA VAL A 82 15.08 0.38 -3.13
C VAL A 82 15.16 1.46 -4.19
N PHE A 83 16.07 1.22 -5.11
CA PHE A 83 16.24 2.05 -6.28
C PHE A 83 15.09 1.84 -7.29
N ILE A 84 14.46 2.92 -7.75
CA ILE A 84 13.48 2.92 -8.86
C ILE A 84 13.87 3.96 -9.91
N LYS A 85 13.79 3.60 -11.20
CA LYS A 85 14.14 4.48 -12.32
C LYS A 85 12.87 5.12 -12.88
N ILE A 86 12.80 6.45 -12.86
CA ILE A 86 11.66 7.23 -13.36
C ILE A 86 12.16 8.20 -14.41
N ASN A 87 11.72 8.05 -15.66
CA ASN A 87 12.18 8.85 -16.82
C ASN A 87 13.71 8.98 -16.91
N GLY A 88 14.42 7.87 -16.76
CA GLY A 88 15.89 7.83 -16.82
C GLY A 88 16.60 8.35 -15.57
N LYS A 89 15.89 8.99 -14.64
CA LYS A 89 16.44 9.52 -13.38
C LYS A 89 16.24 8.55 -12.23
N ASP A 90 17.21 8.64 -11.33
CA ASP A 90 17.29 7.76 -10.18
C ASP A 90 16.44 8.29 -9.02
N HIS A 91 15.55 7.45 -8.48
CA HIS A 91 14.72 7.73 -7.32
C HIS A 91 14.82 6.60 -6.28
N TYR A 92 14.49 6.93 -5.04
CA TYR A 92 14.54 6.01 -3.90
C TYR A 92 13.13 5.81 -3.34
N LEU A 93 12.72 4.55 -3.28
CA LEU A 93 11.50 4.11 -2.65
C LEU A 93 11.81 3.65 -1.23
N TRP A 94 11.51 4.51 -0.26
CA TRP A 94 11.60 4.22 1.16
C TRP A 94 10.35 3.48 1.59
N ARG A 95 10.52 2.36 2.29
CA ARG A 95 9.41 1.53 2.76
C ARG A 95 9.62 1.16 4.22
N ALA A 96 8.53 1.13 4.98
CA ALA A 96 8.50 0.62 6.33
C ALA A 96 7.39 -0.41 6.47
N VAL A 97 7.72 -1.52 7.12
CA VAL A 97 6.79 -2.59 7.49
C VAL A 97 6.98 -2.95 8.95
N ASP A 98 5.96 -3.48 9.61
CA ASP A 98 6.11 -4.03 10.96
C ASP A 98 6.68 -5.47 10.93
N GLN A 99 6.86 -6.07 12.11
CA GLN A 99 7.27 -7.48 12.23
C GLN A 99 6.31 -8.43 11.52
N ASP A 100 5.06 -8.00 11.35
CA ASP A 100 4.03 -8.79 10.74
C ASP A 100 4.01 -8.71 9.20
N GLY A 101 4.79 -7.77 8.64
CA GLY A 101 4.83 -7.48 7.21
C GLY A 101 3.73 -6.52 6.76
N ASN A 102 2.97 -5.93 7.69
CA ASN A 102 2.00 -4.90 7.39
C ASN A 102 2.73 -3.64 6.95
N VAL A 103 2.27 -3.03 5.86
CA VAL A 103 2.84 -1.78 5.36
C VAL A 103 2.49 -0.63 6.30
N LEU A 104 3.52 -0.03 6.90
CA LEU A 104 3.39 1.14 7.76
C LEU A 104 3.24 2.41 6.92
N ASP A 105 4.22 2.67 6.07
CA ASP A 105 4.18 3.74 5.07
C ASP A 105 5.21 3.52 3.94
N ILE A 106 5.02 4.25 2.85
CA ILE A 106 5.86 4.23 1.65
C ILE A 106 6.11 5.67 1.19
N MET A 107 7.33 5.95 0.75
CA MET A 107 7.74 7.29 0.36
C MET A 107 8.75 7.29 -0.78
N VAL A 108 8.42 7.97 -1.87
CA VAL A 108 9.31 8.19 -3.02
C VAL A 108 10.06 9.49 -2.83
N GLN A 109 11.39 9.45 -2.91
CA GLN A 109 12.27 10.62 -2.78
C GLN A 109 13.34 10.59 -3.87
N SER A 110 13.87 11.76 -4.24
CA SER A 110 14.98 11.88 -5.21
C SER A 110 16.36 11.67 -4.58
N ARG A 111 16.45 11.59 -3.25
CA ARG A 111 17.72 11.50 -2.51
C ARG A 111 17.69 10.37 -1.47
N ARG A 112 18.87 9.83 -1.18
CA ARG A 112 19.15 8.81 -0.16
C ARG A 112 20.00 9.35 1.00
N ASP A 113 19.71 10.57 1.44
CA ASP A 113 20.48 11.29 2.46
C ASP A 113 19.79 11.28 3.84
N LYS A 114 20.47 11.83 4.85
CA LYS A 114 19.94 12.01 6.22
C LYS A 114 18.62 12.81 6.23
N LYS A 115 18.49 13.83 5.37
CA LYS A 115 17.29 14.68 5.31
C LYS A 115 16.08 13.88 4.80
N ALA A 116 16.28 13.04 3.80
CA ALA A 116 15.29 12.13 3.26
C ALA A 116 14.87 11.07 4.30
N ALA A 117 15.81 10.46 5.01
CA ALA A 117 15.51 9.53 6.11
C ALA A 117 14.72 10.22 7.24
N LYS A 118 15.13 11.43 7.65
CA LYS A 118 14.45 12.23 8.68
C LYS A 118 13.00 12.55 8.29
N ARG A 119 12.78 12.91 7.02
CA ARG A 119 11.44 13.16 6.48
C ARG A 119 10.57 11.91 6.53
N PHE A 120 11.14 10.74 6.22
CA PHE A 120 10.42 9.47 6.28
C PHE A 120 10.03 9.09 7.72
N PHE A 121 10.95 9.22 8.68
CA PHE A 121 10.64 8.99 10.10
C PHE A 121 9.55 9.92 10.63
N ARG A 122 9.62 11.23 10.34
CA ARG A 122 8.58 12.19 10.74
C ARG A 122 7.21 11.84 10.15
N LYS A 123 7.18 11.37 8.90
CA LYS A 123 5.94 10.91 8.25
C LYS A 123 5.37 9.70 8.99
N LEU A 124 6.20 8.71 9.32
CA LEU A 124 5.79 7.51 10.06
C LEU A 124 5.23 7.87 11.44
N LEU A 125 5.96 8.65 12.23
CA LEU A 125 5.53 9.07 13.57
C LEU A 125 4.23 9.86 13.54
N LYS A 126 4.09 10.81 12.60
CA LYS A 126 2.86 11.59 12.43
C LYS A 126 1.66 10.71 12.04
N GLY A 127 1.89 9.74 11.15
CA GLY A 127 0.85 8.85 10.64
C GLY A 127 0.41 7.77 11.62
N LEU A 128 1.37 7.21 12.38
CA LEU A 128 1.14 6.11 13.31
C LEU A 128 0.80 6.58 14.72
N ARG A 129 1.24 7.79 15.10
CA ARG A 129 1.02 8.37 16.44
C ARG A 129 1.56 7.52 17.59
N TYR A 130 2.59 6.73 17.33
CA TYR A 130 3.39 6.04 18.35
C TYR A 130 4.84 5.91 17.90
N VAL A 131 5.73 5.65 18.86
CA VAL A 131 7.15 5.39 18.63
C VAL A 131 7.39 3.88 18.69
N PRO A 132 8.16 3.28 17.75
CA PRO A 132 8.47 1.86 17.80
C PRO A 132 9.40 1.55 18.97
N ARG A 133 9.37 0.31 19.44
CA ARG A 133 10.36 -0.18 20.40
C ARG A 133 11.73 -0.38 19.75
N VAL A 134 11.74 -0.87 18.51
CA VAL A 134 12.98 -1.14 17.76
C VAL A 134 12.81 -0.82 16.29
N ILE A 135 13.86 -0.25 15.68
CA ILE A 135 14.01 -0.14 14.23
C ILE A 135 15.10 -1.08 13.73
N ILE A 136 14.81 -1.73 12.61
CA ILE A 136 15.73 -2.60 11.88
C ILE A 136 15.91 -1.98 10.51
N THR A 137 17.16 -1.69 10.14
CA THR A 137 17.50 -1.14 8.83
C THR A 137 18.73 -1.84 8.26
N ASP A 138 18.96 -1.66 6.96
CA ASP A 138 20.27 -1.97 6.38
C ASP A 138 21.35 -0.99 6.90
N LYS A 139 22.61 -1.20 6.50
CA LYS A 139 23.80 -0.47 6.94
C LYS A 139 23.89 0.98 6.44
N LEU A 140 22.85 1.52 5.80
CA LEU A 140 22.82 2.91 5.36
C LEU A 140 22.99 3.88 6.55
N ARG A 141 24.11 4.61 6.58
CA ARG A 141 24.46 5.55 7.67
C ARG A 141 23.40 6.64 7.90
N SER A 142 22.68 7.03 6.84
CA SER A 142 21.60 8.04 6.90
C SER A 142 20.51 7.69 7.91
N TYR A 143 20.17 6.40 8.10
CA TYR A 143 19.18 5.99 9.10
C TYR A 143 19.64 6.28 10.52
N GLY A 144 20.86 5.85 10.89
CA GLY A 144 21.39 6.06 12.23
C GLY A 144 21.47 7.55 12.58
N ALA A 145 21.96 8.37 11.65
CA ALA A 145 22.06 9.82 11.84
C ALA A 145 20.68 10.50 11.95
N ALA A 146 19.68 10.07 11.17
CA ALA A 146 18.33 10.62 11.27
C ALA A 146 17.59 10.12 12.53
N LYS A 147 17.82 8.87 12.94
CA LYS A 147 17.24 8.27 14.15
C LYS A 147 17.71 9.01 15.39
N ALA A 148 19.00 9.31 15.49
CA ALA A 148 19.58 10.00 16.64
C ALA A 148 18.87 11.34 16.94
N GLU A 149 18.40 12.04 15.90
CA GLU A 149 17.67 13.31 16.05
C GLU A 149 16.16 13.14 16.24
N VAL A 150 15.54 12.14 15.63
CA VAL A 150 14.06 12.03 15.59
C VAL A 150 13.51 11.14 16.71
N MET A 151 14.27 10.12 17.10
CA MET A 151 13.84 9.12 18.07
C MET A 151 15.05 8.52 18.81
N PRO A 152 15.78 9.33 19.61
CA PRO A 152 17.04 8.94 20.24
C PRO A 152 16.92 7.70 21.13
N GLY A 153 15.79 7.50 21.83
CA GLY A 153 15.55 6.38 22.73
C GLY A 153 15.19 5.04 22.07
N VAL A 154 14.99 5.00 20.75
CA VAL A 154 14.58 3.77 20.05
C VAL A 154 15.78 2.84 19.85
N GLU A 155 15.62 1.53 20.05
CA GLU A 155 16.70 0.60 19.75
C GLU A 155 16.94 0.52 18.23
N HIS A 156 18.20 0.60 17.77
CA HIS A 156 18.54 0.47 16.34
C HIS A 156 19.42 -0.75 16.09
N ARG A 157 18.87 -1.74 15.38
CA ARG A 157 19.59 -2.95 14.98
C ARG A 157 19.96 -2.90 13.49
N ARG A 158 21.21 -3.26 13.20
CA ARG A 158 21.78 -3.35 11.84
C ARG A 158 22.32 -4.76 11.64
N HIS A 159 21.50 -5.69 11.16
CA HIS A 159 21.92 -7.06 10.90
C HIS A 159 21.32 -7.57 9.59
N LYS A 160 22.15 -8.14 8.71
CA LYS A 160 21.79 -8.54 7.34
C LYS A 160 20.57 -9.48 7.32
N GLY A 161 20.53 -10.48 8.20
CA GLY A 161 19.39 -11.42 8.27
C GLY A 161 18.10 -10.84 8.86
N LEU A 162 18.15 -9.72 9.60
CA LEU A 162 16.96 -9.11 10.20
C LEU A 162 16.19 -8.21 9.20
N ASN A 163 16.82 -7.81 8.08
CA ASN A 163 16.21 -6.92 7.10
C ASN A 163 15.39 -7.64 6.02
N ASN A 164 15.48 -8.97 5.93
CA ASN A 164 14.74 -9.79 4.95
C ASN A 164 13.24 -9.45 4.88
N ARG A 165 12.64 -9.02 6.00
CA ARG A 165 11.23 -8.60 6.05
C ARG A 165 10.96 -7.38 5.18
N ALA A 166 11.80 -6.35 5.27
CA ALA A 166 11.66 -5.15 4.45
C ALA A 166 12.03 -5.45 3.00
N GLU A 167 13.11 -6.19 2.75
CA GLU A 167 13.51 -6.61 1.40
C GLU A 167 12.39 -7.37 0.65
N ASN A 168 11.82 -8.40 1.30
CA ASN A 168 10.71 -9.17 0.73
C ASN A 168 9.47 -8.32 0.48
N SER A 169 9.25 -7.27 1.28
CA SER A 169 8.11 -6.38 1.10
C SER A 169 8.19 -5.51 -0.17
N HIS A 170 9.36 -5.42 -0.82
CA HIS A 170 9.53 -4.77 -2.10
C HIS A 170 9.10 -5.63 -3.30
N GLN A 171 9.07 -6.96 -3.17
CA GLN A 171 8.78 -7.88 -4.28
C GLN A 171 7.44 -7.60 -4.98
N PRO A 172 6.31 -7.42 -4.27
CA PRO A 172 5.04 -7.08 -4.92
C PRO A 172 5.09 -5.76 -5.70
N THR A 173 5.90 -4.81 -5.22
CA THR A 173 6.08 -3.52 -5.89
C THR A 173 6.91 -3.67 -7.15
N ARG A 174 7.95 -4.51 -7.14
CA ARG A 174 8.77 -4.80 -8.32
C ARG A 174 7.97 -5.47 -9.43
N VAL A 175 7.16 -6.47 -9.09
CA VAL A 175 6.25 -7.11 -10.04
C VAL A 175 5.33 -6.06 -10.67
N ARG A 176 4.78 -5.16 -9.85
CA ARG A 176 3.87 -4.12 -10.32
C ARG A 176 4.55 -3.07 -11.20
N GLU A 177 5.74 -2.62 -10.81
CA GLU A 177 6.58 -1.70 -11.58
C GLU A 177 6.89 -2.29 -12.98
N LYS A 178 7.20 -3.60 -13.04
CA LYS A 178 7.50 -4.30 -14.30
C LYS A 178 6.28 -4.35 -15.23
N VAL A 179 5.10 -4.74 -14.71
CA VAL A 179 3.86 -4.76 -15.49
C VAL A 179 3.50 -3.36 -16.01
N MET A 180 3.73 -2.32 -15.20
CA MET A 180 3.46 -0.93 -15.58
C MET A 180 4.48 -0.33 -16.55
N ARG A 181 5.51 -1.07 -16.96
CA ARG A 181 6.63 -0.57 -17.78
C ARG A 181 7.30 0.66 -17.15
N ARG A 182 7.55 0.57 -15.83
CA ARG A 182 8.12 1.59 -14.95
C ARG A 182 7.24 2.82 -14.76
N PHE A 183 7.41 3.50 -13.63
CA PHE A 183 6.70 4.74 -13.34
C PHE A 183 7.17 5.89 -14.23
N LYS A 184 6.23 6.75 -14.63
CA LYS A 184 6.50 7.91 -15.51
C LYS A 184 6.72 9.23 -14.74
N SER A 185 6.36 9.28 -13.46
CA SER A 185 6.66 10.44 -12.60
C SER A 185 6.70 10.05 -11.13
N ALA A 186 7.47 10.78 -10.33
CA ALA A 186 7.56 10.54 -8.88
C ALA A 186 6.23 10.76 -8.17
N GLY A 187 5.46 11.77 -8.59
CA GLY A 187 4.12 12.04 -8.05
C GLY A 187 3.13 10.92 -8.36
N HIS A 188 3.14 10.39 -9.59
CA HIS A 188 2.34 9.23 -9.95
C HIS A 188 2.75 7.98 -9.16
N ALA A 189 4.06 7.70 -9.07
CA ALA A 189 4.58 6.58 -8.28
C ALA A 189 4.15 6.67 -6.82
N GLN A 190 4.28 7.84 -6.18
CA GLN A 190 3.87 8.06 -4.80
C GLN A 190 2.37 7.81 -4.61
N ARG A 191 1.50 8.37 -5.47
CA ARG A 191 0.05 8.17 -5.37
C ARG A 191 -0.32 6.70 -5.53
N PHE A 192 0.22 6.05 -6.56
CA PHE A 192 -0.02 4.63 -6.80
C PHE A 192 0.42 3.77 -5.62
N LEU A 193 1.67 3.91 -5.17
CA LEU A 193 2.25 3.07 -4.12
C LEU A 193 1.58 3.26 -2.76
N SER A 194 1.10 4.48 -2.48
CA SER A 194 0.38 4.78 -1.24
C SER A 194 -0.96 4.03 -1.15
N ALA A 195 -1.68 3.90 -2.27
CA ALA A 195 -2.90 3.11 -2.35
C ALA A 195 -2.61 1.61 -2.44
N PHE A 196 -1.74 1.22 -3.38
CA PHE A 196 -1.35 -0.17 -3.63
C PHE A 196 -0.83 -0.86 -2.38
N GLY A 197 0.08 -0.22 -1.63
CA GLY A 197 0.67 -0.82 -0.43
C GLY A 197 -0.37 -1.22 0.62
N ILE A 198 -1.39 -0.37 0.84
CA ILE A 198 -2.44 -0.63 1.82
C ILE A 198 -3.45 -1.65 1.28
N ILE A 199 -3.97 -1.44 0.06
CA ILE A 199 -5.01 -2.31 -0.51
C ILE A 199 -4.47 -3.72 -0.73
N ALA A 200 -3.28 -3.87 -1.35
CA ALA A 200 -2.71 -5.19 -1.59
C ALA A 200 -2.39 -5.93 -0.28
N SER A 201 -1.89 -5.22 0.74
CA SER A 201 -1.61 -5.81 2.06
C SER A 201 -2.89 -6.25 2.78
N HIS A 202 -3.99 -5.51 2.62
CA HIS A 202 -5.28 -5.85 3.19
C HIS A 202 -5.87 -7.17 2.68
N PHE A 203 -5.46 -7.66 1.51
CA PHE A 203 -5.98 -8.91 0.93
C PHE A 203 -4.90 -9.99 0.81
N LYS A 204 -3.85 -9.91 1.64
CA LYS A 204 -2.78 -10.89 1.73
C LYS A 204 -2.57 -11.31 3.18
N PRO A 205 -3.55 -11.99 3.81
CA PRO A 205 -3.31 -12.62 5.10
C PRO A 205 -2.23 -13.69 4.97
N ARG A 206 -1.64 -14.08 6.10
CA ARG A 206 -0.59 -15.09 6.16
C ARG A 206 -1.19 -16.48 6.00
N ARG A 207 -1.52 -16.84 4.75
CA ARG A 207 -2.21 -18.11 4.41
C ARG A 207 -1.57 -19.35 5.03
N HIS A 208 -0.24 -19.38 5.17
CA HIS A 208 0.52 -20.49 5.74
C HIS A 208 0.34 -20.67 7.25
N LEU A 209 -0.27 -19.70 7.95
CA LEU A 209 -0.57 -19.78 9.38
C LEU A 209 -2.04 -20.13 9.66
N LEU A 210 -2.85 -20.30 8.62
CA LEU A 210 -4.30 -20.44 8.75
C LEU A 210 -4.74 -21.80 8.20
N THR A 211 -5.71 -22.43 8.86
CA THR A 211 -6.46 -23.53 8.25
C THR A 211 -7.28 -23.01 7.06
N ALA A 212 -7.86 -23.92 6.27
CA ALA A 212 -8.73 -23.53 5.17
C ALA A 212 -9.97 -22.76 5.66
N GLU A 213 -10.53 -23.15 6.80
CA GLU A 213 -11.68 -22.51 7.44
C GLU A 213 -11.35 -21.11 7.95
N GLN A 214 -10.29 -20.99 8.77
CA GLN A 214 -9.80 -19.70 9.27
C GLN A 214 -9.48 -18.74 8.14
N TYR A 215 -8.91 -19.23 7.03
CA TYR A 215 -8.63 -18.40 5.86
C TYR A 215 -9.91 -17.88 5.20
N ARG A 216 -10.98 -18.67 5.11
CA ARG A 216 -12.27 -18.23 4.56
C ARG A 216 -12.90 -17.15 5.43
N GLU A 217 -12.94 -17.35 6.74
CA GLU A 217 -13.46 -16.38 7.71
C GLU A 217 -12.67 -15.05 7.68
N GLU A 218 -11.34 -15.15 7.65
CA GLU A 218 -10.46 -13.99 7.54
C GLU A 218 -10.69 -13.21 6.24
N MET A 219 -10.86 -13.93 5.12
CA MET A 219 -11.16 -13.29 3.83
C MET A 219 -12.55 -12.67 3.81
N GLN A 220 -13.57 -13.32 4.40
CA GLN A 220 -14.92 -12.76 4.55
C GLN A 220 -14.88 -11.45 5.35
N THR A 221 -14.17 -11.43 6.47
CA THR A 221 -13.95 -10.23 7.29
C THR A 221 -13.26 -9.11 6.50
N ARG A 222 -12.22 -9.44 5.73
CA ARG A 222 -11.49 -8.47 4.89
C ARG A 222 -12.37 -7.92 3.77
N PHE A 223 -13.20 -8.74 3.14
CA PHE A 223 -14.16 -8.28 2.13
C PHE A 223 -15.29 -7.45 2.75
N GLY A 224 -15.77 -7.78 3.95
CA GLY A 224 -16.71 -6.93 4.70
C GLY A 224 -16.13 -5.54 4.98
N THR A 225 -14.88 -5.47 5.46
CA THR A 225 -14.15 -4.20 5.65
C THR A 225 -14.01 -3.43 4.33
N TRP A 226 -13.74 -4.13 3.22
CA TRP A 226 -13.66 -3.52 1.90
C TRP A 226 -14.99 -2.93 1.43
N ALA A 227 -16.09 -3.65 1.66
CA ALA A 227 -17.43 -3.20 1.35
C ALA A 227 -17.77 -1.92 2.13
N GLU A 228 -17.48 -1.88 3.43
CA GLU A 228 -17.67 -0.66 4.24
C GLU A 228 -16.90 0.55 3.73
N VAL A 229 -15.59 0.39 3.43
CA VAL A 229 -14.75 1.52 2.97
C VAL A 229 -15.08 1.97 1.56
N SER A 230 -15.60 1.06 0.74
CA SER A 230 -16.10 1.35 -0.59
C SER A 230 -17.60 1.69 -0.58
N CYS A 231 -18.23 1.81 0.59
CA CYS A 231 -19.67 2.09 0.74
C CYS A 231 -20.57 1.19 -0.13
N PHE A 232 -20.16 -0.06 -0.32
CA PHE A 232 -20.92 -1.12 -0.97
C PHE A 232 -21.62 -1.97 0.11
N GLN A 233 -22.89 -2.33 -0.08
CA GLN A 233 -23.55 -3.36 0.73
C GLN A 233 -23.35 -4.72 0.06
N MET A 234 -22.53 -5.59 0.65
CA MET A 234 -22.50 -7.00 0.23
C MET A 234 -23.89 -7.60 0.39
N ALA A 235 -24.40 -8.24 -0.66
CA ALA A 235 -25.59 -9.08 -0.54
C ALA A 235 -25.29 -10.18 0.50
N ALA A 236 -26.14 -10.26 1.53
CA ALA A 236 -26.09 -11.26 2.58
C ALA A 236 -26.34 -12.66 2.02
#